data_AF-A0A2S6MQU5-F1
#
_entry.id   AF-A0A2S6MQU5-F1
#
_cell.length_a   1.000
_cell.length_b   1.000
_cell.length_c   1.000
_cell.angle_alpha   90.00
_cell.angle_beta   90.00
_cell.angle_gamma   90.00
#
_symmetry.space_group_name_H-M   'P 1'
#
loop_
_entity.id
_entity.type
_entity.pdbx_description
1 polymer ?
#
loop_
_entity_poly.entity_id
_entity_poly.type
_entity_poly.pdbx_seq_one_letter_code
_entity_poly.pdbx_strand_id
1 'polypeptide(L)'
;MVRALALLLAQLAAAPIVSETVETGERQPIDLATFECRDISRSTVLQRVCYDRAQHDLVVATGGSYARYCGVAAETADRLLGAPSMGQFFNQNIKREAPGSRYDCGA
;
A
#
# COMPACT_ATOMS: atom_id res chain seq x y z
N MET A 1 -28.78 12.80 28.85
CA MET A 1 -28.11 13.19 27.60
C MET A 1 -26.58 13.07 27.70
N VAL A 2 -25.88 13.87 28.52
CA VAL A 2 -24.40 13.94 28.59
C VAL A 2 -23.72 12.61 28.96
N ARG A 3 -24.26 11.85 29.92
CA ARG A 3 -23.70 10.56 30.35
C ARG A 3 -23.69 9.48 29.26
N ALA A 4 -24.74 9.43 28.45
CA ALA A 4 -24.83 8.48 27.34
C ALA A 4 -23.82 8.83 26.23
N LEU A 5 -23.61 10.12 25.99
CA LEU A 5 -22.62 10.61 25.02
C LEU A 5 -21.18 10.29 25.45
N ALA A 6 -20.86 10.46 26.73
CA ALA A 6 -19.56 10.14 27.30
C ALA A 6 -19.25 8.62 27.23
N LEU A 7 -20.26 7.79 27.46
CA LEU A 7 -20.13 6.34 27.32
C LEU A 7 -19.91 5.93 25.86
N LEU A 8 -20.64 6.52 24.91
CA LEU A 8 -20.42 6.26 23.48
C LEU A 8 -19.00 6.64 23.04
N LEU A 9 -18.51 7.82 23.44
CA LEU A 9 -17.16 8.29 23.10
C LEU A 9 -16.06 7.40 23.69
N ALA A 10 -16.26 6.89 24.92
CA ALA A 10 -15.34 5.95 25.54
C ALA A 10 -15.28 4.59 24.80
N GLN A 11 -16.39 4.16 24.20
CA GLN A 11 -16.43 2.91 23.42
C GLN A 11 -15.69 3.03 22.08
N LEU A 12 -15.76 4.19 21.41
CA LEU A 12 -14.98 4.42 20.18
C LEU A 12 -13.48 4.52 20.45
N ALA A 13 -13.07 5.01 21.63
CA ALA A 13 -11.65 5.11 22.01
C ALA A 13 -11.00 3.75 22.33
N ALA A 14 -11.80 2.71 22.59
CA ALA A 14 -11.32 1.36 22.91
C ALA A 14 -11.26 0.42 21.70
N ALA A 15 -11.60 0.88 20.49
CA ALA A 15 -11.49 0.06 19.30
C ALA A 15 -10.01 -0.28 19.05
N PRO A 16 -9.63 -1.56 18.95
CA PRO A 16 -8.27 -1.91 18.57
C PRO A 16 -8.01 -1.36 17.17
N ILE A 17 -6.88 -0.66 17.01
CA ILE A 17 -6.36 -0.29 15.70
C ILE A 17 -5.84 -1.59 15.09
N VAL A 18 -6.74 -2.33 14.45
CA VAL A 18 -6.36 -3.53 13.69
C VAL A 18 -5.73 -3.03 12.41
N SER A 19 -4.44 -3.30 12.26
CA SER A 19 -3.79 -3.06 10.99
C SER A 19 -4.20 -4.12 9.97
N GLU A 20 -4.40 -3.67 8.74
CA GLU A 20 -4.68 -4.55 7.62
C GLU A 20 -3.42 -5.35 7.27
N THR A 21 -3.57 -6.67 7.14
CA THR A 21 -2.49 -7.54 6.67
C THR A 21 -2.85 -8.06 5.29
N VAL A 22 -1.91 -8.00 4.34
CA VAL A 22 -2.12 -8.48 2.97
C VAL A 22 -1.21 -9.63 2.64
N GLU A 23 -1.79 -10.66 2.03
CA GLU A 23 -1.06 -11.79 1.48
C GLU A 23 -0.38 -11.36 0.18
N THR A 24 0.89 -11.69 0.03
CA THR A 24 1.65 -11.52 -1.21
C THR A 24 2.17 -12.87 -1.70
N GLY A 25 2.86 -12.89 -2.83
CA GLY A 25 3.61 -14.09 -3.24
C GLY A 25 4.83 -14.42 -2.35
N GLU A 26 5.12 -13.61 -1.33
CA GLU A 26 6.20 -13.81 -0.37
C GLU A 26 5.80 -14.80 0.74
N ARG A 27 6.78 -15.30 1.52
CA ARG A 27 6.50 -16.30 2.58
C ARG A 27 5.71 -15.75 3.77
N GLN A 28 5.77 -14.43 3.99
CA GLN A 28 5.13 -13.78 5.12
C GLN A 28 4.17 -12.71 4.62
N PRO A 29 2.95 -12.64 5.20
CA PRO A 29 2.04 -11.55 4.96
C PRO A 29 2.65 -10.21 5.37
N ILE A 30 2.22 -9.13 4.73
CA ILE A 30 2.70 -7.78 5.03
C ILE A 30 1.67 -7.07 5.90
N ASP A 31 2.09 -6.66 7.09
CA ASP A 31 1.35 -5.75 7.94
C ASP A 31 1.44 -4.32 7.38
N LEU A 32 0.29 -3.72 7.04
CA LEU A 32 0.20 -2.38 6.46
C LEU A 32 0.18 -1.26 7.50
N ALA A 33 0.51 -1.53 8.77
CA ALA A 33 0.35 -0.58 9.88
C ALA A 33 1.08 0.75 9.65
N THR A 34 2.23 0.68 8.98
CA THR A 34 3.09 1.83 8.68
C THR A 34 2.85 2.42 7.29
N PHE A 35 1.97 1.82 6.49
CA PHE A 35 1.76 2.20 5.10
C PHE A 35 0.64 3.23 4.96
N GLU A 36 0.89 4.25 4.13
CA GLU A 36 -0.17 5.13 3.63
C GLU A 36 -0.84 4.48 2.42
N CYS A 37 -2.06 3.96 2.61
CA CYS A 37 -2.81 3.29 1.56
C CYS A 37 -3.85 4.18 0.87
N ARG A 38 -3.95 4.04 -0.46
CA ARG A 38 -4.94 4.70 -1.31
C ARG A 38 -5.55 3.69 -2.28
N ASP A 39 -6.88 3.55 -2.22
CA ASP A 39 -7.63 2.86 -3.26
C ASP A 39 -7.66 3.70 -4.53
N ILE A 40 -7.48 3.02 -5.67
CA ILE A 40 -7.29 3.67 -6.97
C ILE A 40 -8.49 3.33 -7.86
N SER A 41 -9.36 4.32 -8.07
CA SER A 41 -10.50 4.19 -9.00
C SER A 41 -10.19 4.65 -10.43
N ARG A 42 -9.11 5.44 -10.61
CA ARG A 42 -8.74 6.06 -11.89
C ARG A 42 -7.78 5.23 -12.75
N SER A 43 -7.52 3.98 -12.36
CA SER A 43 -6.66 3.06 -13.10
C SER A 43 -7.37 1.72 -13.27
N THR A 44 -7.20 1.09 -14.44
CA THR A 44 -7.65 -0.29 -14.69
C THR A 44 -6.60 -1.33 -14.33
N VAL A 45 -5.37 -0.89 -14.01
CA VAL A 45 -4.23 -1.77 -13.66
C VAL A 45 -4.02 -1.81 -12.16
N LEU A 46 -3.90 -0.64 -11.54
CA LEU A 46 -3.70 -0.51 -10.09
C LEU A 46 -5.05 -0.35 -9.40
N GLN A 47 -5.33 -1.22 -8.43
CA GLN A 47 -6.54 -1.16 -7.61
C GLN A 47 -6.28 -0.46 -6.28
N ARG A 48 -5.07 -0.62 -5.73
CA ARG A 48 -4.63 0.00 -4.47
C ARG A 48 -3.13 0.22 -4.50
N VAL A 49 -2.70 1.31 -3.87
CA VAL A 49 -1.28 1.64 -3.67
C VAL A 49 -1.07 1.97 -2.20
N CYS A 50 -0.14 1.30 -1.55
CA CYS A 50 0.28 1.51 -0.19
C CYS A 50 1.77 1.84 -0.18
N TYR A 51 2.16 2.92 0.49
CA TYR A 51 3.57 3.34 0.54
C TYR A 51 4.02 3.61 1.98
N ASP A 52 5.13 2.98 2.39
CA ASP A 52 5.83 3.27 3.63
C ASP A 52 7.06 4.14 3.30
N ARG A 53 7.00 5.42 3.70
CA ARG A 53 8.07 6.39 3.49
C ARG A 53 9.35 6.08 4.26
N ALA A 54 9.24 5.47 5.44
CA ALA A 54 10.38 5.17 6.29
C ALA A 54 11.17 3.96 5.76
N GLN A 55 10.47 2.98 5.20
CA GLN A 55 11.07 1.76 4.66
C GLN A 55 11.36 1.83 3.15
N HIS A 56 10.84 2.86 2.45
CA HIS A 56 10.88 2.95 0.98
C HIS A 56 10.19 1.77 0.31
N ASP A 57 9.10 1.30 0.91
CA ASP A 57 8.36 0.13 0.45
C ASP A 57 7.05 0.53 -0.18
N LEU A 58 6.81 -0.04 -1.36
CA LEU A 58 5.58 0.14 -2.11
C LEU A 58 4.88 -1.21 -2.23
N VAL A 59 3.65 -1.29 -1.76
CA VAL A 59 2.75 -2.42 -1.97
C VAL A 59 1.66 -1.99 -2.94
N VAL A 60 1.46 -2.76 -4.01
CA VAL A 60 0.42 -2.49 -5.02
C VAL A 60 -0.51 -3.67 -5.16
N ALA A 61 -1.81 -3.39 -5.31
CA ALA A 61 -2.80 -4.38 -5.72
C ALA A 61 -3.03 -4.28 -7.22
N THR A 62 -2.89 -5.40 -7.92
CA THR A 62 -3.18 -5.55 -9.35
C THR A 62 -3.93 -6.85 -9.59
N GLY A 63 -5.07 -6.81 -10.28
CA GLY A 63 -5.85 -8.01 -10.58
C GLY A 63 -6.29 -8.82 -9.34
N GLY A 64 -6.42 -8.17 -8.18
CA GLY A 64 -6.78 -8.80 -6.90
C GLY A 64 -5.62 -9.40 -6.12
N SER A 65 -4.38 -9.28 -6.60
CA SER A 65 -3.18 -9.77 -5.90
C SER A 65 -2.28 -8.61 -5.47
N TYR A 66 -1.63 -8.77 -4.32
CA TYR A 66 -0.67 -7.78 -3.81
C TYR A 66 0.77 -8.18 -4.13
N ALA A 67 1.59 -7.18 -4.45
CA ALA A 67 3.02 -7.33 -4.61
C ALA A 67 3.76 -6.17 -3.91
N ARG A 68 4.81 -6.50 -3.15
CA ARG A 68 5.75 -5.56 -2.53
C ARG A 68 6.87 -5.20 -3.50
N TYR A 69 7.36 -3.97 -3.42
CA TYR A 69 8.47 -3.40 -4.16
C TYR A 69 9.32 -2.61 -3.17
N CYS A 70 10.58 -2.99 -2.99
CA CYS A 70 11.45 -2.40 -1.97
C CYS A 70 12.40 -1.37 -2.57
N GLY A 71 12.77 -0.35 -1.78
CA GLY A 71 13.69 0.71 -2.23
C GLY A 71 13.08 1.66 -3.28
N VAL A 72 11.75 1.77 -3.33
CA VAL A 72 11.07 2.74 -4.19
C VAL A 72 11.18 4.12 -3.53
N ALA A 73 11.90 5.04 -4.16
CA ALA A 73 12.03 6.40 -3.65
C ALA A 73 10.67 7.11 -3.56
N ALA A 74 10.51 8.00 -2.56
CA ALA A 74 9.25 8.71 -2.31
C ALA A 74 8.81 9.52 -3.55
N GLU A 75 9.75 10.15 -4.25
CA GLU A 75 9.45 10.87 -5.49
C GLU A 75 8.85 9.95 -6.57
N THR A 76 9.34 8.71 -6.70
CA THR A 76 8.80 7.74 -7.66
C THR A 76 7.38 7.32 -7.27
N ALA A 77 7.10 7.13 -5.98
CA ALA A 77 5.75 6.83 -5.48
C ALA A 77 4.79 8.02 -5.70
N ASP A 78 5.25 9.25 -5.44
CA ASP A 78 4.46 10.47 -5.68
C ASP A 78 4.17 10.66 -7.18
N ARG A 79 5.17 10.41 -8.05
CA ARG A 79 4.99 10.42 -9.51
C ARG A 79 4.02 9.33 -9.99
N LEU A 80 4.04 8.15 -9.40
CA LEU A 80 3.05 7.10 -9.68
C LEU A 80 1.64 7.60 -9.33
N LEU A 81 1.46 8.12 -8.12
CA LEU A 81 0.17 8.60 -7.63
C LEU A 81 -0.33 9.84 -8.38
N GLY A 82 0.54 10.63 -8.99
CA GLY A 82 0.21 11.80 -9.81
C GLY A 82 0.11 11.52 -11.32
N ALA A 83 0.53 10.33 -11.79
CA ALA A 83 0.60 10.05 -13.23
C ALA A 83 -0.77 10.16 -13.93
N PRO A 84 -0.83 10.68 -15.17
CA PRO A 84 -2.05 10.68 -15.99
C PRO A 84 -2.55 9.27 -16.30
N SER A 85 -1.61 8.34 -16.57
CA SER A 85 -1.88 6.91 -16.71
C SER A 85 -1.03 6.15 -15.69
N MET A 86 -1.62 5.87 -14.52
CA MET A 86 -0.92 5.20 -13.42
C MET A 86 -0.42 3.80 -13.83
N GLY A 87 -1.22 3.05 -14.58
CA GLY A 87 -0.84 1.71 -15.05
C GLY A 87 0.33 1.72 -16.01
N GLN A 88 0.37 2.70 -16.93
CA GLN A 88 1.51 2.86 -17.85
C GLN A 88 2.77 3.25 -17.10
N PHE A 89 2.67 4.23 -16.17
CA PHE A 89 3.82 4.63 -15.36
C PHE A 89 4.37 3.45 -14.56
N PHE A 90 3.49 2.70 -13.88
CA PHE A 90 3.86 1.51 -13.12
C PHE A 90 4.57 0.47 -14.00
N ASN A 91 3.99 0.10 -15.14
CA ASN A 91 4.56 -0.91 -16.04
C ASN A 91 5.95 -0.52 -16.58
N GLN A 92 6.19 0.77 -16.80
CA GLN A 92 7.46 1.26 -17.36
C GLN A 92 8.52 1.54 -16.28
N ASN A 93 8.09 1.92 -15.07
CA ASN A 93 8.99 2.49 -14.07
C ASN A 93 9.09 1.70 -12.77
N ILE A 94 8.23 0.72 -12.50
CA ILE A 94 8.21 0.05 -11.20
C ILE A 94 8.08 -1.47 -11.35
N LYS A 95 7.21 -1.92 -12.27
CA LYS A 95 6.94 -3.34 -12.48
C LYS A 95 8.25 -4.11 -12.71
N ARG A 96 8.42 -5.19 -11.98
CA ARG A 96 9.55 -6.10 -12.14
C ARG A 96 9.42 -6.88 -13.44
N GLU A 97 10.53 -6.96 -14.17
CA GLU A 97 10.60 -7.72 -15.43
C GLU A 97 11.09 -9.16 -15.19
N ALA A 98 11.94 -9.36 -14.18
CA ALA A 98 12.53 -10.65 -13.82
C ALA A 98 12.93 -10.69 -12.34
N PRO A 99 13.14 -11.87 -11.73
CA PRO A 99 13.74 -11.97 -10.39
C PRO A 99 15.15 -11.34 -10.35
N GLY A 100 15.44 -10.59 -9.29
CA GLY A 100 16.66 -9.79 -9.14
C GLY A 100 16.63 -8.45 -9.88
N SER A 101 15.48 -8.05 -10.43
CA SER A 101 15.30 -6.74 -11.06
C SER A 101 15.22 -5.62 -10.02
N ARG A 102 15.22 -4.38 -10.51
CA ARG A 102 15.05 -3.23 -9.63
C ARG A 102 13.74 -3.36 -8.83
N TYR A 103 13.84 -3.05 -7.55
CA TYR A 103 12.74 -3.17 -6.57
C TYR A 103 12.30 -4.61 -6.23
N ASP A 104 13.10 -5.63 -6.56
CA ASP A 104 13.01 -6.89 -5.83
C ASP A 104 13.41 -6.70 -4.38
N CYS A 105 12.65 -7.30 -3.47
CA CYS A 105 12.85 -7.12 -2.03
C CYS A 105 14.02 -7.90 -1.44
N GLY A 106 14.67 -8.76 -2.23
CA GLY A 106 15.68 -9.69 -1.73
C GLY A 106 15.04 -10.74 -0.80
N ALA A 107 15.57 -11.95 -0.82
CA ALA A 107 15.19 -12.98 0.15
C ALA A 107 16.04 -12.86 1.42
#